data_AF-A0A814WA28-F1
#
_entry.id   AF-A0A814WA28-F1
#
_cell.length_a   1.000
_cell.length_b   1.000
_cell.length_c   1.000
_cell.angle_alpha   90.00
_cell.angle_beta   90.00
_cell.angle_gamma   90.00
#
_symmetry.space_group_name_H-M   'P 1'
#
loop_
_entity.id
_entity.type
_entity.pdbx_description
1 polymer ?
#
loop_
_entity_poly.entity_id
_entity_poly.type
_entity_poly.pdbx_seq_one_letter_code
_entity_poly.pdbx_strand_id
1 'polypeptide(L)'
;MPTATSTVTITTLRETATSETTSTASTITTTTTTKTSSTTTISTTTTTSSTTTSTTATTTTSTSTTTTTTTTTTSTTTTTTDTTTTTSTTTTSTSTATTSTTTTTTSSTSTTITTTTTTITTSTSTTTSSTSTTTAGNPCISGGYRWNTTGVTILNSTQMTCLNDLFFDLNDTLYIVDETSNSVIWKLPKNAVNPILVAGQVLSTGPNSTQLSSPQSAYLDSKQNLYVTDYYNYRVQKYINGSRIGMTIAGISGTAGTASNVLGGPRFLCLDSTETYMYIADGDNNRIIRFKSNSTSGTNRTVVAGGNEAGNGNTQLNYPWGVYCPSSISSYLYITNANGHSVMQWAPGNTSGIVIAGTPGVAGSNATLLKNPAGIKIDTYLNMFVVDQGNNRVQLYCYNNQTATTIAGNGTAGAGAEQFNNPRGIAFDSSMNMYIADYYNQRIQKFLKL
;
A
#
# COMPACT_ATOMS: atom_id res chain seq x y z
N MET A 1 -57.70 -40.65 7.20
CA MET A 1 -56.83 -39.59 6.69
C MET A 1 -55.52 -40.22 6.27
N PRO A 2 -55.07 -40.15 5.01
CA PRO A 2 -53.73 -40.61 4.67
C PRO A 2 -52.72 -39.54 5.09
N THR A 3 -51.76 -39.96 5.90
CA THR A 3 -50.56 -39.26 6.34
C THR A 3 -49.63 -39.00 5.15
N ALA A 4 -49.13 -37.77 5.02
CA ALA A 4 -48.11 -37.40 4.03
C ALA A 4 -46.72 -37.79 4.55
N THR A 5 -45.99 -38.59 3.79
CA THR A 5 -44.60 -38.96 4.09
C THR A 5 -43.66 -38.07 3.28
N SER A 6 -42.79 -37.30 3.94
CA SER A 6 -41.72 -36.52 3.29
C SER A 6 -40.40 -37.26 3.41
N THR A 7 -39.64 -37.37 2.32
CA THR A 7 -38.30 -37.97 2.30
C THR A 7 -37.31 -36.89 1.85
N VAL A 8 -36.27 -36.63 2.64
CA VAL A 8 -35.20 -35.67 2.32
C VAL A 8 -33.92 -36.45 2.05
N THR A 9 -33.35 -36.30 0.86
CA THR A 9 -32.06 -36.91 0.48
C THR A 9 -31.04 -35.80 0.29
N ILE A 10 -29.99 -35.78 1.11
CA ILE A 10 -28.87 -34.84 0.99
C ILE A 10 -27.71 -35.59 0.35
N THR A 11 -27.22 -35.13 -0.80
CA THR A 11 -26.02 -35.70 -1.44
C THR A 11 -24.95 -34.62 -1.49
N THR A 12 -23.80 -34.86 -0.84
CA THR A 12 -22.61 -34.00 -0.90
C THR A 12 -21.58 -34.65 -1.81
N LEU A 13 -21.15 -33.95 -2.86
CA LEU A 13 -20.05 -34.38 -3.72
C LEU A 13 -18.87 -33.44 -3.51
N ARG A 14 -17.69 -34.00 -3.27
CA ARG A 14 -16.42 -33.27 -3.13
C ARG A 14 -15.47 -33.77 -4.21
N GLU A 15 -15.10 -32.89 -5.14
CA GLU A 15 -13.99 -33.13 -6.06
C GLU A 15 -12.81 -32.22 -5.69
N THR A 16 -11.60 -32.75 -5.82
CA THR A 16 -10.35 -32.05 -5.48
C THR A 16 -9.50 -31.97 -6.75
N ALA A 17 -9.14 -30.77 -7.18
CA ALA A 17 -8.10 -30.55 -8.20
C ALA A 17 -7.43 -29.18 -8.02
N THR A 18 -6.16 -29.14 -8.42
CA THR A 18 -5.12 -28.16 -8.08
C THR A 18 -5.14 -26.88 -8.92
N SER A 19 -5.63 -25.81 -8.29
CA SER A 19 -5.58 -24.36 -8.53
C SER A 19 -6.49 -23.83 -7.40
N GLU A 20 -6.18 -22.77 -6.64
CA GLU A 20 -7.06 -22.32 -5.51
C GLU A 20 -8.35 -21.63 -6.03
N THR A 21 -9.08 -22.36 -6.87
CA THR A 21 -10.48 -22.21 -7.15
C THR A 21 -11.21 -23.28 -6.33
N THR A 22 -11.70 -22.91 -5.15
CA THR A 22 -12.61 -23.76 -4.40
C THR A 22 -14.03 -23.52 -4.92
N SER A 23 -14.64 -24.55 -5.50
CA SER A 23 -16.06 -24.53 -5.83
C SER A 23 -16.81 -25.56 -5.01
N THR A 24 -17.79 -25.12 -4.24
CA THR A 24 -18.70 -26.01 -3.50
C THR A 24 -20.11 -25.81 -4.02
N ALA A 25 -20.73 -26.91 -4.44
CA ALA A 25 -22.13 -26.96 -4.84
C ALA A 25 -22.92 -27.82 -3.86
N SER A 26 -24.13 -27.41 -3.54
CA SER A 26 -25.05 -28.19 -2.70
C SER A 26 -26.46 -28.03 -3.23
N THR A 27 -27.16 -29.15 -3.36
CA THR A 27 -28.50 -29.23 -3.91
C THR A 27 -29.43 -29.81 -2.85
N ILE A 28 -30.52 -29.08 -2.58
CA ILE A 28 -31.60 -29.55 -1.71
C ILE A 28 -32.84 -29.69 -2.59
N THR A 29 -33.41 -30.90 -2.63
CA THR A 29 -34.66 -31.18 -3.33
C THR A 29 -35.72 -31.56 -2.30
N THR A 30 -36.87 -30.90 -2.36
CA THR A 30 -38.04 -31.23 -1.55
C THR A 30 -39.21 -31.54 -2.47
N THR A 31 -39.80 -32.73 -2.31
CA THR A 31 -40.94 -33.18 -3.09
C THR A 31 -42.14 -33.38 -2.16
N THR A 32 -43.27 -32.77 -2.51
CA THR A 32 -44.53 -32.96 -1.79
C THR A 32 -45.58 -33.46 -2.78
N THR A 33 -46.20 -34.59 -2.43
CA THR A 33 -47.23 -35.24 -3.26
C THR A 33 -48.53 -35.30 -2.49
N THR A 34 -49.60 -34.78 -3.09
CA THR A 34 -50.94 -34.79 -2.52
C THR A 34 -51.86 -35.61 -3.43
N LYS A 35 -52.54 -36.62 -2.87
CA LYS A 35 -53.43 -37.52 -3.61
C LYS A 35 -54.85 -37.46 -3.06
N THR A 36 -55.83 -37.26 -3.93
CA THR A 36 -57.26 -37.27 -3.60
C THR A 36 -57.95 -38.33 -4.46
N SER A 37 -58.60 -39.33 -3.84
CA SER A 37 -59.16 -40.50 -4.53
C SER A 37 -60.56 -40.85 -4.03
N SER A 38 -61.47 -41.18 -4.96
CA SER A 38 -62.72 -41.90 -4.69
C SER A 38 -62.72 -43.25 -5.41
N THR A 39 -62.78 -44.32 -4.62
CA THR A 39 -63.05 -45.77 -4.89
C THR A 39 -61.95 -46.67 -5.51
N THR A 40 -61.90 -47.93 -5.00
CA THR A 40 -60.85 -48.97 -5.15
C THR A 40 -61.48 -50.29 -5.62
N THR A 41 -60.95 -50.96 -6.66
CA THR A 41 -60.83 -52.44 -6.76
C THR A 41 -59.70 -52.83 -7.74
N ILE A 42 -59.00 -53.91 -7.37
CA ILE A 42 -57.70 -54.43 -7.87
C ILE A 42 -57.89 -55.42 -9.05
N SER A 43 -56.90 -55.53 -9.95
CA SER A 43 -56.82 -56.57 -10.99
C SER A 43 -55.47 -57.31 -10.97
N THR A 44 -55.50 -58.62 -11.23
CA THR A 44 -54.37 -59.56 -11.29
C THR A 44 -54.18 -60.17 -12.70
N THR A 45 -52.97 -59.97 -13.23
CA THR A 45 -52.03 -60.85 -13.99
C THR A 45 -52.40 -61.73 -15.22
N THR A 46 -51.60 -61.50 -16.28
CA THR A 46 -50.95 -62.40 -17.30
C THR A 46 -51.65 -62.89 -18.59
N THR A 47 -51.17 -62.32 -19.72
CA THR A 47 -50.85 -62.81 -21.10
C THR A 47 -51.70 -63.93 -21.75
N THR A 48 -52.16 -63.84 -23.01
CA THR A 48 -51.46 -63.45 -24.25
C THR A 48 -52.45 -63.07 -25.37
N SER A 49 -52.03 -62.14 -26.25
CA SER A 49 -52.46 -61.89 -27.64
C SER A 49 -53.96 -61.87 -28.01
N SER A 50 -54.54 -60.68 -28.10
CA SER A 50 -55.11 -60.11 -29.35
C SER A 50 -55.87 -58.81 -29.06
N THR A 51 -56.02 -58.01 -30.10
CA THR A 51 -56.59 -56.66 -30.23
C THR A 51 -57.84 -56.32 -29.40
N THR A 52 -57.75 -55.26 -28.59
CA THR A 52 -58.69 -54.12 -28.49
C THR A 52 -58.11 -53.10 -27.49
N THR A 53 -57.76 -51.90 -27.94
CA THR A 53 -57.29 -50.82 -27.08
C THR A 53 -58.46 -49.88 -26.78
N SER A 54 -59.01 -49.96 -25.57
CA SER A 54 -59.88 -48.93 -25.01
C SER A 54 -59.01 -47.82 -24.42
N THR A 55 -59.08 -46.63 -25.01
CA THR A 55 -58.35 -45.43 -24.58
C THR A 55 -59.05 -44.77 -23.38
N THR A 56 -58.43 -44.79 -22.20
CA THR A 56 -58.81 -43.88 -21.10
C THR A 56 -57.94 -42.63 -21.20
N ALA A 57 -58.53 -41.48 -21.52
CA ALA A 57 -57.81 -40.22 -21.63
C ALA A 57 -57.34 -39.74 -20.25
N THR A 58 -56.03 -39.51 -20.11
CA THR A 58 -55.43 -38.92 -18.91
C THR A 58 -54.90 -37.54 -19.29
N THR A 59 -55.27 -36.50 -18.54
CA THR A 59 -54.79 -35.14 -18.78
C THR A 59 -53.67 -34.83 -17.81
N THR A 60 -52.52 -34.40 -18.32
CA THR A 60 -51.38 -33.98 -17.50
C THR A 60 -51.07 -32.52 -17.82
N THR A 61 -51.00 -31.69 -16.79
CA THR A 61 -50.58 -30.30 -16.92
C THR A 61 -49.35 -30.07 -16.04
N SER A 62 -48.32 -29.44 -16.60
CA SER A 62 -47.10 -29.08 -15.87
C SER A 62 -46.84 -27.59 -16.00
N THR A 63 -46.43 -26.97 -14.91
CA THR A 63 -45.96 -25.58 -14.87
C THR A 63 -44.65 -25.53 -14.09
N SER A 64 -43.67 -24.78 -14.61
CA SER A 64 -42.39 -24.58 -13.93
C SER A 64 -42.04 -23.11 -13.84
N THR A 65 -41.50 -22.70 -12.71
CA THR A 65 -40.90 -21.37 -12.50
C THR A 65 -39.46 -21.55 -12.03
N THR A 66 -38.56 -20.68 -12.47
CA THR A 66 -37.16 -20.68 -12.05
C THR A 66 -36.73 -19.26 -11.73
N THR A 67 -36.08 -19.07 -10.59
CA THR A 67 -35.53 -17.79 -10.13
C THR A 67 -34.07 -17.99 -9.75
N THR A 68 -33.18 -17.15 -10.28
CA THR A 68 -31.73 -17.19 -9.99
C THR A 68 -31.29 -15.87 -9.38
N THR A 69 -30.57 -15.94 -8.26
CA THR A 69 -29.94 -14.77 -7.61
C THR A 69 -28.44 -15.00 -7.52
N THR A 70 -27.65 -14.04 -7.99
CA THR A 70 -26.18 -14.08 -7.93
C THR A 70 -25.66 -12.90 -7.12
N THR A 71 -24.74 -13.15 -6.20
CA THR A 71 -24.05 -12.13 -5.40
C THR A 71 -22.54 -12.29 -5.57
N THR A 72 -21.85 -11.20 -5.89
CA THR A 72 -20.39 -11.19 -6.07
C THR A 72 -19.76 -10.22 -5.08
N THR A 73 -18.76 -10.68 -4.34
CA THR A 73 -18.00 -9.86 -3.39
C THR A 73 -16.52 -9.94 -3.73
N THR A 74 -15.84 -8.80 -3.84
CA THR A 74 -14.40 -8.73 -4.13
C THR A 74 -13.68 -8.05 -2.97
N SER A 75 -12.59 -8.67 -2.52
CA SER A 75 -11.73 -8.13 -1.46
C SER A 75 -10.27 -8.22 -1.91
N THR A 76 -9.50 -7.16 -1.65
CA THR A 76 -8.07 -7.11 -2.01
C THR A 76 -7.26 -6.79 -0.76
N THR A 77 -6.33 -7.66 -0.43
CA THR A 77 -5.40 -7.51 0.68
C THR A 77 -4.00 -7.34 0.11
N THR A 78 -3.33 -6.24 0.44
CA THR A 78 -1.93 -6.03 0.06
C THR A 78 -1.05 -6.19 1.28
N THR A 79 -0.15 -7.15 1.24
CA THR A 79 0.79 -7.44 2.32
C THR A 79 2.20 -7.15 1.83
N THR A 80 2.89 -6.24 2.52
CA THR A 80 4.32 -5.99 2.31
C THR A 80 5.06 -6.67 3.45
N THR A 81 5.72 -7.79 3.14
CA THR A 81 6.48 -8.56 4.13
C THR A 81 7.90 -8.04 4.32
N ASP A 82 8.44 -7.31 3.32
CA ASP A 82 9.74 -6.62 3.38
C ASP A 82 9.93 -5.63 2.20
N THR A 83 11.04 -4.87 2.20
CA THR A 83 11.35 -3.80 1.20
C THR A 83 11.38 -4.24 -0.28
N THR A 84 11.42 -5.54 -0.57
CA THR A 84 11.54 -6.06 -1.94
C THR A 84 10.32 -6.79 -2.46
N THR A 85 9.34 -7.08 -1.59
CA THR A 85 8.26 -8.01 -1.89
C THR A 85 6.91 -7.45 -1.47
N THR A 86 6.16 -6.98 -2.45
CA THR A 86 4.74 -6.65 -2.29
C THR A 86 3.91 -7.78 -2.87
N THR A 87 3.09 -8.40 -2.03
CA THR A 87 2.13 -9.43 -2.43
C THR A 87 0.73 -8.83 -2.33
N SER A 88 0.09 -8.60 -3.46
CA SER A 88 -1.33 -8.23 -3.53
C SER A 88 -2.14 -9.48 -3.83
N THR A 89 -3.02 -9.84 -2.89
CA THR A 89 -3.95 -10.96 -3.02
C THR A 89 -5.36 -10.42 -3.17
N THR A 90 -5.98 -10.66 -4.32
CA THR A 90 -7.39 -10.35 -4.56
C THR A 90 -8.19 -11.65 -4.53
N THR A 91 -9.16 -11.71 -3.63
CA THR A 91 -10.11 -12.82 -3.53
C THR A 91 -11.48 -12.34 -3.95
N THR A 92 -12.03 -12.97 -4.99
CA THR A 92 -13.40 -12.75 -5.47
C THR A 92 -14.23 -13.97 -5.18
N SER A 93 -15.34 -13.76 -4.45
CA SER A 93 -16.29 -14.82 -4.09
C SER A 93 -17.62 -14.55 -4.78
N THR A 94 -18.08 -15.49 -5.59
CA THR A 94 -19.38 -15.43 -6.28
C THR A 94 -20.26 -16.55 -5.77
N SER A 95 -21.42 -16.21 -5.22
CA SER A 95 -22.45 -17.17 -4.84
C SER A 95 -23.65 -17.03 -5.78
N THR A 96 -24.14 -18.16 -6.28
CA THR A 96 -25.34 -18.22 -7.11
C THR A 96 -26.30 -19.25 -6.52
N ALA A 97 -27.52 -18.82 -6.24
CA ALA A 97 -28.62 -19.67 -5.81
C ALA A 97 -29.71 -19.68 -6.90
N THR A 98 -30.04 -20.87 -7.38
CA THR A 98 -31.13 -21.08 -8.34
C THR A 98 -32.20 -21.94 -7.69
N THR A 99 -33.42 -21.42 -7.65
CA THR A 99 -34.60 -22.15 -7.18
C THR A 99 -35.49 -22.45 -8.38
N SER A 100 -35.72 -23.74 -8.63
CA SER A 100 -36.65 -24.22 -9.65
C SER A 100 -37.79 -24.95 -8.97
N THR A 101 -39.02 -24.55 -9.27
CA THR A 101 -40.23 -25.22 -8.77
C THR A 101 -41.03 -25.74 -9.95
N THR A 102 -41.30 -27.04 -9.96
CA THR A 102 -42.13 -27.70 -10.97
C THR A 102 -43.34 -28.32 -10.28
N THR A 103 -44.53 -27.96 -10.76
CA THR A 103 -45.79 -28.56 -10.32
C THR A 103 -46.39 -29.34 -11.47
N THR A 104 -46.63 -30.63 -11.24
CA THR A 104 -47.27 -31.53 -12.19
C THR A 104 -48.57 -32.05 -11.59
N THR A 105 -49.66 -31.84 -12.30
CA THR A 105 -50.98 -32.35 -11.93
C THR A 105 -51.42 -33.37 -12.98
N THR A 106 -51.66 -34.60 -12.53
CA THR A 106 -52.20 -35.69 -13.33
C THR A 106 -53.61 -36.00 -12.85
N SER A 107 -54.59 -35.88 -13.74
CA SER A 107 -55.99 -36.18 -13.44
C SER A 107 -56.51 -37.32 -14.32
N SER A 108 -57.12 -38.30 -13.67
CA SER A 108 -57.93 -39.35 -14.28
C SER A 108 -59.37 -39.25 -13.77
N THR A 109 -60.29 -40.04 -14.35
CA THR A 109 -61.73 -40.01 -14.04
C THR A 109 -62.10 -40.28 -12.57
N SER A 110 -61.21 -40.81 -11.74
CA SER A 110 -61.48 -41.16 -10.32
C SER A 110 -60.41 -40.63 -9.33
N THR A 111 -59.30 -40.06 -9.83
CA THR A 111 -58.17 -39.63 -9.00
C THR A 111 -57.46 -38.41 -9.58
N THR A 112 -57.11 -37.44 -8.73
CA THR A 112 -56.17 -36.38 -9.09
C THR A 112 -54.96 -36.44 -8.16
N ILE A 113 -53.77 -36.39 -8.76
CA ILE A 113 -52.49 -36.36 -8.06
C ILE A 113 -51.78 -35.08 -8.46
N THR A 114 -51.43 -34.26 -7.47
CA THR A 114 -50.58 -33.09 -7.66
C THR A 114 -49.24 -33.34 -6.98
N THR A 115 -48.17 -33.22 -7.73
CA THR A 115 -46.80 -33.31 -7.23
C THR A 115 -46.10 -31.98 -7.43
N THR A 116 -45.62 -31.37 -6.36
CA THR A 116 -44.79 -30.17 -6.42
C THR A 116 -43.37 -30.54 -6.01
N THR A 117 -42.40 -30.26 -6.88
CA THR A 117 -40.98 -30.46 -6.61
C THR A 117 -40.30 -29.09 -6.63
N THR A 118 -39.63 -28.74 -5.53
CA THR A 118 -38.75 -27.56 -5.49
C THR A 118 -37.32 -28.02 -5.32
N THR A 119 -36.45 -27.55 -6.22
CA THR A 119 -35.01 -27.80 -6.19
C THR A 119 -34.30 -26.48 -6.00
N ILE A 120 -33.48 -26.40 -4.96
CA ILE A 120 -32.58 -25.27 -4.71
C ILE A 120 -31.17 -25.76 -4.95
N THR A 121 -30.51 -25.16 -5.95
CA THR A 121 -29.10 -25.41 -6.26
C THR A 121 -28.30 -24.18 -5.86
N THR A 122 -27.38 -24.36 -4.92
CA THR A 122 -26.41 -23.32 -4.56
C THR A 122 -25.04 -23.70 -5.11
N SER A 123 -24.35 -22.72 -5.70
CA SER A 123 -22.98 -22.85 -6.14
C SER A 123 -22.20 -21.65 -5.64
N THR A 124 -21.00 -21.91 -5.13
CA THR A 124 -20.09 -20.85 -4.68
C THR A 124 -18.78 -21.08 -5.40
N SER A 125 -18.24 -20.07 -6.06
CA SER A 125 -16.89 -20.07 -6.60
C SER A 125 -16.07 -18.99 -5.91
N THR A 126 -14.86 -19.36 -5.50
CA THR A 126 -13.88 -18.43 -4.95
C THR A 126 -12.68 -18.43 -5.88
N THR A 127 -12.26 -17.27 -6.37
CA THR A 127 -11.02 -17.11 -7.12
C THR A 127 -10.07 -16.25 -6.30
N THR A 128 -8.92 -16.80 -5.95
CA THR A 128 -7.83 -16.06 -5.32
C THR A 128 -6.73 -15.85 -6.34
N SER A 129 -6.37 -14.59 -6.60
CA SER A 129 -5.23 -14.23 -7.43
C SER A 129 -4.20 -13.49 -6.58
N SER A 130 -2.96 -13.94 -6.62
CA SER A 130 -1.85 -13.28 -5.95
C SER A 130 -0.85 -12.78 -6.99
N THR A 131 -0.43 -11.53 -6.84
CA THR A 131 0.68 -10.95 -7.61
C THR A 131 1.78 -10.61 -6.62
N SER A 132 2.91 -11.32 -6.72
CA SER A 132 4.13 -10.97 -5.99
C SER A 132 5.08 -10.26 -6.95
N THR A 133 5.43 -9.02 -6.64
CA THR A 133 6.56 -8.35 -7.31
C THR A 133 7.77 -8.49 -6.42
N THR A 134 8.80 -9.20 -6.88
CA THR A 134 10.10 -9.30 -6.22
C THR A 134 11.08 -8.38 -6.95
N THR A 135 11.54 -7.35 -6.26
CA THR A 135 12.67 -6.55 -6.73
C THR A 135 13.94 -7.39 -6.49
N ALA A 136 14.89 -7.37 -7.43
CA ALA A 136 16.18 -8.06 -7.29
C ALA A 136 16.79 -7.83 -5.90
N GLY A 137 17.38 -8.88 -5.30
CA GLY A 137 17.82 -8.89 -3.90
C GLY A 137 18.56 -7.62 -3.50
N ASN A 138 18.23 -7.09 -2.32
CA ASN A 138 18.72 -5.80 -1.82
C ASN A 138 20.26 -5.72 -1.89
N PRO A 139 20.83 -4.95 -2.84
CA PRO A 139 22.28 -4.84 -2.99
C PRO A 139 22.96 -4.09 -1.83
N CYS A 140 22.18 -3.46 -0.93
CA CYS A 140 22.69 -2.88 0.32
C CYS A 140 23.22 -3.96 1.30
N ILE A 141 22.93 -5.26 1.09
CA ILE A 141 23.30 -6.35 2.01
C ILE A 141 24.44 -7.24 1.46
N SER A 142 24.78 -7.14 0.17
CA SER A 142 25.87 -7.91 -0.44
C SER A 142 26.31 -7.34 -1.80
N GLY A 143 27.37 -6.54 -1.84
CA GLY A 143 27.90 -6.09 -3.12
C GLY A 143 29.12 -5.19 -3.04
N GLY A 144 30.23 -5.64 -3.63
CA GLY A 144 31.48 -4.89 -3.72
C GLY A 144 31.35 -3.59 -4.53
N TYR A 145 31.89 -2.52 -3.96
CA TYR A 145 31.92 -1.15 -4.44
C TYR A 145 32.39 -1.03 -5.90
N ARG A 146 31.59 -0.41 -6.77
CA ARG A 146 32.03 -0.03 -8.13
C ARG A 146 31.57 1.38 -8.50
N TRP A 147 32.55 2.16 -8.96
CA TRP A 147 32.53 3.59 -9.26
C TRP A 147 32.28 3.83 -10.76
N ASN A 148 31.57 4.91 -11.12
CA ASN A 148 31.54 5.47 -12.48
C ASN A 148 31.55 7.02 -12.41
N THR A 149 32.34 7.65 -13.29
CA THR A 149 33.03 8.94 -13.13
C THR A 149 32.46 10.10 -13.96
N THR A 150 31.15 10.29 -14.05
CA THR A 150 30.58 11.50 -14.70
C THR A 150 29.41 12.15 -13.96
N GLY A 151 29.43 12.07 -12.63
CA GLY A 151 28.69 12.94 -11.72
C GLY A 151 29.48 13.02 -10.43
N VAL A 152 29.77 14.22 -9.92
CA VAL A 152 30.69 14.41 -8.79
C VAL A 152 30.27 13.51 -7.62
N THR A 153 31.01 12.43 -7.40
CA THR A 153 30.82 11.55 -6.26
C THR A 153 31.52 12.20 -5.09
N ILE A 154 30.74 12.61 -4.10
CA ILE A 154 31.23 13.47 -3.02
C ILE A 154 31.95 12.69 -1.91
N LEU A 155 31.81 11.35 -1.84
CA LEU A 155 32.44 10.55 -0.78
C LEU A 155 32.93 9.18 -1.25
N ASN A 156 34.27 9.01 -1.31
CA ASN A 156 34.99 7.75 -1.48
C ASN A 156 35.37 7.15 -0.14
N SER A 157 34.43 6.45 0.48
CA SER A 157 34.77 5.58 1.59
C SER A 157 33.97 4.28 1.49
N THR A 158 34.58 3.19 1.91
CA THR A 158 33.94 1.88 2.17
C THR A 158 32.92 1.94 3.33
N GLN A 159 32.37 3.13 3.62
CA GLN A 159 31.55 3.45 4.78
C GLN A 159 30.23 4.13 4.35
N MET A 160 29.77 3.96 3.12
CA MET A 160 28.42 4.39 2.70
C MET A 160 27.73 3.22 2.04
N THR A 161 26.55 2.88 2.55
CA THR A 161 25.99 1.56 2.28
C THR A 161 24.56 1.57 1.78
N CYS A 162 23.79 2.64 2.02
CA CYS A 162 22.58 2.99 1.27
C CYS A 162 22.02 4.35 1.76
N LEU A 163 22.02 5.36 0.87
CA LEU A 163 21.73 6.75 1.23
C LEU A 163 20.25 7.05 1.09
N ASN A 164 19.58 7.42 2.19
CA ASN A 164 18.15 7.71 2.18
C ASN A 164 17.82 9.14 1.81
N ASP A 165 18.50 10.06 2.46
CA ASP A 165 18.22 11.48 2.36
C ASP A 165 19.52 12.27 2.45
N LEU A 166 19.47 13.49 1.95
CA LEU A 166 20.55 14.44 2.05
C LEU A 166 19.99 15.86 2.09
N PHE A 167 20.74 16.79 2.67
CA PHE A 167 20.39 18.20 2.69
C PHE A 167 21.63 19.05 2.91
N PHE A 168 21.53 20.33 2.59
CA PHE A 168 22.57 21.32 2.85
C PHE A 168 22.16 22.25 3.99
N ASP A 169 23.14 22.67 4.79
CA ASP A 169 22.97 23.84 5.64
C ASP A 169 23.25 25.16 4.87
N LEU A 170 23.08 26.30 5.54
CA LEU A 170 23.29 27.63 4.94
C LEU A 170 24.73 27.90 4.48
N ASN A 171 25.70 27.07 4.87
CA ASN A 171 27.11 27.19 4.49
C ASN A 171 27.51 26.21 3.37
N ASP A 172 26.54 25.60 2.67
CA ASP A 172 26.73 24.48 1.74
C ASP A 172 27.46 23.27 2.36
N THR A 173 27.28 23.04 3.66
CA THR A 173 27.71 21.79 4.26
C THR A 173 26.68 20.72 3.96
N LEU A 174 27.09 19.64 3.31
CA LEU A 174 26.24 18.50 2.97
C LEU A 174 26.06 17.58 4.19
N TYR A 175 24.83 17.23 4.50
CA TYR A 175 24.48 16.21 5.46
C TYR A 175 23.86 15.01 4.74
N ILE A 176 24.24 13.80 5.16
CA ILE A 176 23.89 12.56 4.47
C ILE A 176 23.36 11.55 5.49
N VAL A 177 22.20 10.98 5.18
CA VAL A 177 21.55 9.96 6.00
C VAL A 177 21.87 8.58 5.41
N ASP A 178 22.70 7.79 6.11
CA ASP A 178 23.19 6.48 5.64
C ASP A 178 22.60 5.33 6.48
N GLU A 179 21.90 4.40 5.81
CA GLU A 179 20.92 3.50 6.41
C GLU A 179 21.52 2.17 6.94
N THR A 180 21.85 1.24 6.04
CA THR A 180 21.69 -0.20 6.33
C THR A 180 22.93 -0.88 6.89
N SER A 181 24.13 -0.31 6.76
CA SER A 181 25.34 -0.87 7.41
C SER A 181 26.01 0.09 8.38
N ASN A 182 25.75 1.39 8.31
CA ASN A 182 26.29 2.34 9.26
C ASN A 182 25.24 2.90 10.21
N SER A 183 23.99 3.14 9.75
CA SER A 183 22.96 3.83 10.52
C SER A 183 23.52 5.10 11.17
N VAL A 184 24.00 6.01 10.34
CA VAL A 184 24.68 7.24 10.77
C VAL A 184 24.25 8.44 9.96
N ILE A 185 24.49 9.61 10.54
CA ILE A 185 24.45 10.87 9.81
C ILE A 185 25.87 11.38 9.63
N TRP A 186 26.26 11.57 8.37
CA TRP A 186 27.53 12.19 7.99
C TRP A 186 27.33 13.68 7.71
N LYS A 187 28.32 14.48 8.09
CA LYS A 187 28.46 15.89 7.76
C LYS A 187 29.69 16.06 6.89
N LEU A 188 29.57 16.66 5.72
CA LEU A 188 30.68 16.99 4.84
C LEU A 188 30.69 18.50 4.55
N PRO A 189 31.56 19.27 5.22
CA PRO A 189 31.75 20.68 4.93
C PRO A 189 32.11 20.92 3.47
N LYS A 190 31.73 22.09 2.94
CA LYS A 190 32.09 22.49 1.58
C LYS A 190 33.60 22.37 1.36
N ASN A 191 34.00 21.73 0.24
CA ASN A 191 35.38 21.46 -0.14
C ASN A 191 36.17 20.50 0.79
N ALA A 192 35.54 19.94 1.83
CA ALA A 192 36.18 18.89 2.62
C ALA A 192 36.24 17.59 1.82
N VAL A 193 37.28 16.80 2.09
CA VAL A 193 37.49 15.49 1.46
C VAL A 193 36.94 14.35 2.33
N ASN A 194 36.95 14.55 3.66
CA ASN A 194 36.54 13.53 4.62
C ASN A 194 35.24 13.95 5.33
N PRO A 195 34.25 13.04 5.43
CA PRO A 195 33.04 13.29 6.18
C PRO A 195 33.30 13.17 7.68
N ILE A 196 32.49 13.87 8.45
CA ILE A 196 32.50 13.88 9.92
C ILE A 196 31.24 13.17 10.40
N LEU A 197 31.40 12.18 11.26
CA LEU A 197 30.28 11.49 11.90
C LEU A 197 29.62 12.39 12.94
N VAL A 198 28.34 12.74 12.75
CA VAL A 198 27.61 13.64 13.66
C VAL A 198 26.49 12.98 14.45
N ALA A 199 25.98 11.84 14.00
CA ALA A 199 25.01 11.04 14.76
C ALA A 199 25.09 9.55 14.38
N GLY A 200 24.72 8.68 15.32
CA GLY A 200 24.84 7.23 15.18
C GLY A 200 26.26 6.69 15.41
N GLN A 201 26.40 5.39 15.18
CA GLN A 201 27.64 4.65 15.39
C GLN A 201 27.88 3.69 14.23
N VAL A 202 29.00 3.88 13.53
CA VAL A 202 29.42 3.05 12.39
C VAL A 202 29.46 1.57 12.79
N LEU A 203 28.87 0.71 11.96
CA LEU A 203 28.75 -0.74 12.17
C LEU A 203 28.06 -1.15 13.47
N SER A 204 27.27 -0.26 14.09
CA SER A 204 26.58 -0.54 15.35
C SER A 204 25.22 0.14 15.39
N THR A 205 24.17 -0.68 15.25
CA THR A 205 22.78 -0.21 15.26
C THR A 205 22.11 -0.56 16.59
N GLY A 206 21.08 0.19 16.96
CA GLY A 206 20.30 -0.10 18.15
C GLY A 206 19.63 1.11 18.80
N PRO A 207 18.91 0.90 19.91
CA PRO A 207 18.09 1.93 20.56
C PRO A 207 18.87 2.84 21.52
N ASN A 208 20.18 2.63 21.72
CA ASN A 208 20.96 3.51 22.60
C ASN A 208 20.98 4.95 22.07
N SER A 209 21.23 5.92 22.95
CA SER A 209 21.23 7.35 22.60
C SER A 209 22.32 7.73 21.59
N THR A 210 23.37 6.92 21.46
CA THR A 210 24.47 7.10 20.49
C THR A 210 24.29 6.26 19.23
N GLN A 211 23.26 5.43 19.16
CA GLN A 211 22.98 4.53 18.04
C GLN A 211 21.71 4.95 17.31
N LEU A 212 21.63 4.57 16.04
CA LEU A 212 20.44 4.67 15.20
C LEU A 212 20.20 3.29 14.57
N SER A 213 19.04 3.10 13.96
CA SER A 213 18.67 1.90 13.23
C SER A 213 17.81 2.29 12.02
N SER A 214 18.42 2.22 10.84
CA SER A 214 17.81 2.68 9.56
C SER A 214 17.30 4.12 9.63
N PRO A 215 18.18 5.13 9.84
CA PRO A 215 17.72 6.51 9.80
C PRO A 215 17.18 6.86 8.39
N GLN A 216 16.04 7.57 8.33
CA GLN A 216 15.33 7.81 7.06
C GLN A 216 15.46 9.26 6.57
N SER A 217 15.55 10.22 7.48
CA SER A 217 15.74 11.63 7.15
C SER A 217 16.36 12.35 8.34
N ALA A 218 16.97 13.50 8.06
CA ALA A 218 17.43 14.39 9.09
C ALA A 218 17.23 15.85 8.70
N TYR A 219 17.16 16.72 9.70
CA TYR A 219 16.92 18.16 9.52
C TYR A 219 17.68 18.95 10.58
N LEU A 220 18.07 20.18 10.26
CA LEU A 220 18.70 21.10 11.20
C LEU A 220 17.73 22.22 11.60
N ASP A 221 17.72 22.58 12.88
CA ASP A 221 17.16 23.87 13.30
C ASP A 221 18.19 25.00 13.14
N SER A 222 17.75 26.24 13.34
CA SER A 222 18.54 27.47 13.25
C SER A 222 19.73 27.52 14.21
N LYS A 223 19.72 26.68 15.25
CA LYS A 223 20.82 26.50 16.21
C LYS A 223 21.75 25.34 15.81
N GLN A 224 21.54 24.77 14.63
CA GLN A 224 22.26 23.62 14.09
C GLN A 224 22.09 22.35 14.94
N ASN A 225 21.00 22.23 15.71
CA ASN A 225 20.66 20.95 16.32
C ASN A 225 20.07 20.03 15.25
N LEU A 226 20.47 18.76 15.28
CA LEU A 226 20.09 17.76 14.30
C LEU A 226 18.91 16.93 14.81
N TYR A 227 17.88 16.79 13.99
CA TYR A 227 16.72 15.95 14.22
C TYR A 227 16.79 14.78 13.25
N VAL A 228 16.71 13.55 13.73
CA VAL A 228 16.87 12.34 12.91
C VAL A 228 15.67 11.43 13.14
N THR A 229 14.99 11.03 12.07
CA THR A 229 14.02 9.94 12.12
C THR A 229 14.75 8.60 12.15
N ASP A 230 14.48 7.81 13.18
CA ASP A 230 15.18 6.58 13.50
C ASP A 230 14.20 5.41 13.34
N TYR A 231 14.08 4.88 12.11
CA TYR A 231 12.93 4.13 11.63
C TYR A 231 12.66 2.87 12.44
N TYR A 232 13.64 1.97 12.55
CA TYR A 232 13.46 0.70 13.26
C TYR A 232 13.51 0.83 14.78
N ASN A 233 13.91 2.00 15.29
CA ASN A 233 13.75 2.33 16.70
C ASN A 233 12.44 3.08 16.98
N TYR A 234 11.62 3.39 15.96
CA TYR A 234 10.30 4.02 16.08
C TYR A 234 10.31 5.37 16.82
N ARG A 235 11.35 6.18 16.58
CA ARG A 235 11.54 7.44 17.31
C ARG A 235 12.14 8.55 16.45
N VAL A 236 12.14 9.77 16.98
CA VAL A 236 12.94 10.89 16.49
C VAL A 236 13.95 11.28 17.55
N GLN A 237 15.22 11.30 17.18
CA GLN A 237 16.34 11.70 18.03
C GLN A 237 16.75 13.14 17.70
N LYS A 238 16.89 13.97 18.74
CA LYS A 238 17.49 15.30 18.66
C LYS A 238 18.91 15.26 19.21
N TYR A 239 19.87 15.74 18.43
CA TYR A 239 21.26 15.93 18.82
C TYR A 239 21.52 17.43 18.93
N ILE A 240 21.96 17.87 20.11
CA ILE A 240 22.42 19.25 20.26
C ILE A 240 23.67 19.45 19.41
N ASN A 241 23.82 20.61 18.77
CA ASN A 241 24.96 20.91 17.92
C ASN A 241 26.30 20.54 18.61
N GLY A 242 27.09 19.68 17.98
CA GLY A 242 28.36 19.15 18.50
C GLY A 242 28.24 17.93 19.45
N SER A 243 27.05 17.59 19.94
CA SER A 243 26.81 16.38 20.73
C SER A 243 26.54 15.18 19.83
N ARG A 244 27.08 14.02 20.21
CA ARG A 244 26.76 12.71 19.60
C ARG A 244 25.80 11.86 20.42
N ILE A 245 25.27 12.42 21.51
CA ILE A 245 24.26 11.78 22.37
C ILE A 245 22.91 12.36 21.98
N GLY A 246 22.05 11.51 21.40
CA GLY A 246 20.71 11.87 20.98
C GLY A 246 19.70 11.76 22.11
N MET A 247 18.76 12.71 22.14
CA MET A 247 17.61 12.73 23.03
C MET A 247 16.35 12.37 22.25
N THR A 248 15.57 11.43 22.76
CA THR A 248 14.30 11.06 22.11
C THR A 248 13.27 12.15 22.35
N ILE A 249 12.76 12.74 21.28
CA ILE A 249 11.79 13.84 21.34
C ILE A 249 10.39 13.45 20.83
N ALA A 250 10.29 12.36 20.08
CA ALA A 250 9.03 11.75 19.67
C ALA A 250 9.19 10.23 19.49
N GLY A 251 8.09 9.50 19.68
CA GLY A 251 8.09 8.04 19.67
C GLY A 251 8.54 7.42 20.99
N ILE A 252 8.31 6.11 21.14
CA ILE A 252 8.86 5.30 22.22
C ILE A 252 9.84 4.33 21.58
N SER A 253 11.10 4.40 22.01
CA SER A 253 12.17 3.57 21.45
C SER A 253 11.81 2.08 21.53
N GLY A 254 11.84 1.39 20.38
CA GLY A 254 11.59 -0.05 20.29
C GLY A 254 10.11 -0.47 20.32
N THR A 255 9.18 0.48 20.41
CA THR A 255 7.74 0.19 20.40
C THR A 255 7.12 0.83 19.17
N ALA A 256 6.64 0.00 18.24
CA ALA A 256 5.85 0.45 17.09
C ALA A 256 4.36 0.51 17.42
N GLY A 257 3.60 1.38 16.76
CA GLY A 257 2.13 1.37 16.84
C GLY A 257 1.48 2.74 16.66
N THR A 258 0.19 2.81 16.98
CA THR A 258 -0.66 3.97 16.70
C THR A 258 -0.98 4.84 17.91
N ALA A 259 -0.62 4.42 19.14
CA ALA A 259 -0.88 5.12 20.40
C ALA A 259 -0.26 6.53 20.44
N SER A 260 -0.79 7.45 21.26
CA SER A 260 -0.52 8.90 21.20
C SER A 260 0.94 9.34 21.20
N ASN A 261 1.84 8.58 21.83
CA ASN A 261 3.27 8.86 21.91
C ASN A 261 4.14 7.86 21.14
N VAL A 262 3.52 7.01 20.32
CA VAL A 262 4.17 5.94 19.56
C VAL A 262 4.14 6.26 18.07
N LEU A 263 5.21 5.89 17.37
CA LEU A 263 5.36 5.96 15.91
C LEU A 263 5.36 4.54 15.35
N GLY A 264 4.92 4.36 14.11
CA GLY A 264 4.93 3.08 13.41
C GLY A 264 6.12 2.97 12.48
N GLY A 265 6.43 4.05 11.75
CA GLY A 265 7.53 4.08 10.80
C GLY A 265 7.88 5.52 10.43
N PRO A 266 8.64 6.24 11.28
CA PRO A 266 8.98 7.63 11.00
C PRO A 266 9.91 7.72 9.79
N ARG A 267 9.43 8.34 8.71
CA ARG A 267 10.13 8.56 7.45
C ARG A 267 10.73 9.96 7.40
N PHE A 268 10.24 10.85 6.55
CA PHE A 268 10.80 12.20 6.49
C PHE A 268 10.23 13.08 7.59
N LEU A 269 10.98 14.13 7.93
CA LEU A 269 10.53 15.17 8.83
C LEU A 269 10.82 16.57 8.28
N CYS A 270 10.04 17.55 8.71
CA CYS A 270 10.37 18.97 8.52
C CYS A 270 9.96 19.81 9.74
N LEU A 271 10.58 20.97 9.90
CA LEU A 271 10.23 21.96 10.91
C LEU A 271 9.38 23.07 10.30
N ASP A 272 8.48 23.66 11.09
CA ASP A 272 7.83 24.92 10.71
C ASP A 272 8.82 26.10 10.77
N SER A 273 8.42 27.26 10.22
CA SER A 273 9.28 28.46 10.19
C SER A 273 9.63 28.99 11.58
N THR A 274 8.80 28.70 12.57
CA THR A 274 9.05 29.08 13.97
C THR A 274 9.93 28.07 14.71
N GLU A 275 10.19 26.92 14.10
CA GLU A 275 10.87 25.76 14.69
C GLU A 275 10.22 25.28 16.00
N THR A 276 8.96 25.66 16.23
CA THR A 276 8.18 25.24 17.41
C THR A 276 7.67 23.82 17.19
N TYR A 277 7.35 23.48 15.95
CA TYR A 277 6.75 22.22 15.59
C TYR A 277 7.58 21.47 14.55
N MET A 278 7.61 20.16 14.72
CA MET A 278 8.08 19.22 13.71
C MET A 278 6.91 18.42 13.16
N TYR A 279 6.96 18.14 11.87
CA TYR A 279 6.04 17.29 11.15
C TYR A 279 6.77 16.04 10.71
N ILE A 280 6.21 14.87 10.99
CA ILE A 280 6.83 13.57 10.73
C ILE A 280 5.86 12.78 9.87
N ALA A 281 6.35 12.25 8.76
CA ALA A 281 5.65 11.20 8.02
C ALA A 281 5.75 9.89 8.80
N ASP A 282 4.67 9.52 9.50
CA ASP A 282 4.56 8.24 10.19
C ASP A 282 3.99 7.22 9.21
N GLY A 283 4.87 6.79 8.30
CA GLY A 283 4.54 6.13 7.03
C GLY A 283 3.72 4.86 7.21
N ASP A 284 4.17 3.99 8.11
CA ASP A 284 3.51 2.70 8.38
C ASP A 284 2.11 2.88 8.99
N ASN A 285 1.85 4.04 9.60
CA ASN A 285 0.54 4.43 10.14
C ASN A 285 -0.25 5.37 9.22
N ASN A 286 0.20 5.57 7.98
CA ASN A 286 -0.55 6.30 6.95
C ASN A 286 -0.96 7.72 7.35
N ARG A 287 -0.06 8.46 8.02
CA ARG A 287 -0.38 9.78 8.58
C ARG A 287 0.84 10.70 8.67
N ILE A 288 0.57 12.00 8.72
CA ILE A 288 1.53 13.00 9.18
C ILE A 288 1.18 13.42 10.60
N ILE A 289 2.18 13.39 11.47
CA ILE A 289 2.03 13.80 12.87
C ILE A 289 2.83 15.06 13.12
N ARG A 290 2.25 15.98 13.87
CA ARG A 290 2.91 17.16 14.41
C ARG A 290 3.26 16.95 15.89
N PHE A 291 4.50 17.24 16.26
CA PHE A 291 4.99 17.32 17.64
C PHE A 291 5.63 18.68 17.90
N LYS A 292 5.74 19.08 19.17
CA LYS A 292 6.66 20.16 19.54
C LYS A 292 8.11 19.70 19.36
N SER A 293 8.95 20.52 18.74
CA SER A 293 10.35 20.23 18.45
C SER A 293 11.22 20.06 19.72
N ASN A 294 10.78 20.60 20.85
CA ASN A 294 11.44 20.49 22.15
C ASN A 294 10.74 19.53 23.13
N SER A 295 9.82 18.67 22.64
CA SER A 295 9.16 17.68 23.50
C SER A 295 10.17 16.69 24.06
N THR A 296 10.04 16.36 25.35
CA THR A 296 10.91 15.37 26.04
C THR A 296 10.22 14.03 26.29
N SER A 297 8.95 13.88 25.86
CA SER A 297 8.17 12.66 26.12
C SER A 297 7.26 12.25 24.96
N GLY A 298 7.36 12.91 23.80
CA GLY A 298 6.43 12.66 22.68
C GLY A 298 4.96 12.89 23.08
N THR A 299 4.71 13.72 24.10
CA THR A 299 3.34 14.05 24.53
C THR A 299 2.82 15.24 23.71
N ASN A 300 1.50 15.36 23.58
CA ASN A 300 0.82 16.40 22.79
C ASN A 300 1.04 16.33 21.27
N ARG A 301 1.03 15.12 20.70
CA ARG A 301 0.98 14.96 19.25
C ARG A 301 -0.35 15.48 18.68
N THR A 302 -0.35 15.84 17.41
CA THR A 302 -1.57 16.05 16.63
C THR A 302 -1.43 15.33 15.29
N VAL A 303 -2.41 14.53 14.89
CA VAL A 303 -2.48 14.04 13.50
C VAL A 303 -2.95 15.22 12.64
N VAL A 304 -2.15 15.60 11.65
CA VAL A 304 -2.42 16.80 10.83
C VAL A 304 -2.77 16.48 9.38
N ALA A 305 -2.52 15.24 8.94
CA ALA A 305 -2.93 14.71 7.65
C ALA A 305 -3.02 13.17 7.71
N GLY A 306 -3.98 12.59 6.98
CA GLY A 306 -4.23 11.15 6.97
C GLY A 306 -4.68 10.58 8.33
N GLY A 307 -4.33 9.31 8.59
CA GLY A 307 -4.67 8.62 9.84
C GLY A 307 -6.06 7.97 9.89
N ASN A 308 -6.84 8.09 8.80
CA ASN A 308 -8.15 7.46 8.62
C ASN A 308 -8.02 6.23 7.70
N GLU A 309 -7.19 5.28 8.13
CA GLU A 309 -6.79 4.11 7.33
C GLU A 309 -5.95 4.45 6.10
N ALA A 310 -5.31 3.43 5.51
CA ALA A 310 -4.57 3.57 4.27
C ALA A 310 -5.54 3.83 3.11
N GLY A 311 -5.25 4.84 2.28
CA GLY A 311 -6.08 5.09 1.12
C GLY A 311 -5.63 6.26 0.26
N ASN A 312 -6.37 6.45 -0.83
CA ASN A 312 -6.04 7.40 -1.89
C ASN A 312 -7.05 8.56 -1.97
N GLY A 313 -8.03 8.60 -1.07
CA GLY A 313 -8.97 9.71 -0.95
C GLY A 313 -8.32 10.95 -0.31
N ASN A 314 -8.97 12.10 -0.47
CA ASN A 314 -8.42 13.39 0.00
C ASN A 314 -8.28 13.52 1.52
N THR A 315 -8.86 12.62 2.31
CA THR A 315 -8.73 12.55 3.78
C THR A 315 -7.77 11.46 4.25
N GLN A 316 -7.19 10.71 3.31
CA GLN A 316 -6.35 9.55 3.57
C GLN A 316 -4.94 9.77 3.03
N LEU A 317 -4.01 9.01 3.58
CA LEU A 317 -2.68 8.82 3.00
C LEU A 317 -2.47 7.30 2.90
N ASN A 318 -1.55 6.89 2.03
CA ASN A 318 -1.14 5.53 1.82
C ASN A 318 0.38 5.53 1.74
N TYR A 319 1.00 5.15 2.86
CA TYR A 319 2.44 5.11 3.03
C TYR A 319 3.14 6.43 2.71
N PRO A 320 2.80 7.55 3.39
CA PRO A 320 3.44 8.82 3.14
C PRO A 320 4.94 8.73 3.44
N TRP A 321 5.77 9.28 2.55
CA TRP A 321 7.23 9.17 2.64
C TRP A 321 7.89 10.50 2.95
N GLY A 322 7.97 11.38 1.95
CA GLY A 322 8.42 12.75 2.04
C GLY A 322 7.38 13.66 2.66
N VAL A 323 7.81 14.55 3.54
CA VAL A 323 7.05 15.72 4.00
C VAL A 323 7.96 16.94 3.90
N TYR A 324 7.49 17.98 3.23
CA TYR A 324 8.23 19.24 3.08
C TYR A 324 7.42 20.42 3.60
N CYS A 325 8.11 21.26 4.36
CA CYS A 325 7.60 22.48 4.95
C CYS A 325 8.35 23.66 4.29
N PRO A 326 7.87 24.23 3.17
CA PRO A 326 8.46 25.40 2.53
C PRO A 326 8.17 26.68 3.33
N SER A 327 8.56 26.70 4.60
CA SER A 327 8.02 27.60 5.61
C SER A 327 8.35 29.08 5.40
N SER A 328 9.31 29.39 4.52
CA SER A 328 9.61 30.75 4.05
C SER A 328 8.63 31.29 3.01
N ILE A 329 7.82 30.43 2.37
CA ILE A 329 6.96 30.79 1.23
C ILE A 329 5.53 30.23 1.31
N SER A 330 5.26 29.21 2.13
CA SER A 330 3.92 28.64 2.33
C SER A 330 3.80 27.96 3.69
N SER A 331 2.61 28.00 4.27
CA SER A 331 2.28 27.28 5.51
C SER A 331 1.82 25.84 5.26
N TYR A 332 1.65 25.44 3.99
CA TYR A 332 1.14 24.12 3.63
C TYR A 332 2.21 23.02 3.79
N LEU A 333 1.74 21.83 4.12
CA LEU A 333 2.54 20.61 4.05
C LEU A 333 2.44 20.03 2.65
N TYR A 334 3.58 19.60 2.11
CA TYR A 334 3.65 18.91 0.84
C TYR A 334 4.15 17.49 1.09
N ILE A 335 3.33 16.51 0.76
CA ILE A 335 3.47 15.13 1.22
C ILE A 335 3.52 14.23 0.00
N THR A 336 4.59 13.45 -0.18
CA THR A 336 4.58 12.39 -1.18
C THR A 336 3.81 11.21 -0.61
N ASN A 337 2.65 10.93 -1.21
CA ASN A 337 1.79 9.82 -0.87
C ASN A 337 2.29 8.57 -1.61
N ALA A 338 3.33 7.91 -1.11
CA ALA A 338 4.16 7.02 -1.92
C ALA A 338 3.35 5.86 -2.53
N ASN A 339 2.64 5.08 -1.71
CA ASN A 339 1.80 3.99 -2.23
C ASN A 339 0.50 4.48 -2.85
N GLY A 340 0.16 5.76 -2.65
CA GLY A 340 -0.90 6.42 -3.40
C GLY A 340 -0.46 7.02 -4.73
N HIS A 341 0.82 6.95 -5.10
CA HIS A 341 1.34 7.42 -6.39
C HIS A 341 1.04 8.91 -6.68
N SER A 342 0.98 9.74 -5.63
CA SER A 342 0.64 11.16 -5.76
C SER A 342 1.43 12.04 -4.81
N VAL A 343 1.33 13.35 -5.00
CA VAL A 343 1.73 14.36 -4.02
C VAL A 343 0.50 15.12 -3.54
N MET A 344 0.37 15.21 -2.22
CA MET A 344 -0.71 15.87 -1.53
C MET A 344 -0.21 17.19 -0.94
N GLN A 345 -0.95 18.27 -1.16
CA GLN A 345 -0.81 19.52 -0.42
C GLN A 345 -1.87 19.55 0.69
N TRP A 346 -1.45 19.90 1.90
CA TRP A 346 -2.33 19.92 3.06
C TRP A 346 -2.19 21.23 3.84
N ALA A 347 -3.28 21.97 3.97
CA ALA A 347 -3.27 23.21 4.75
C ALA A 347 -3.34 22.91 6.26
N PRO A 348 -2.60 23.63 7.11
CA PRO A 348 -2.70 23.46 8.55
C PRO A 348 -4.13 23.64 9.04
N GLY A 349 -4.62 22.67 9.83
CA GLY A 349 -5.98 22.68 10.37
C GLY A 349 -7.05 22.07 9.46
N ASN A 350 -6.76 21.80 8.19
CA ASN A 350 -7.71 21.14 7.30
C ASN A 350 -7.82 19.63 7.60
N THR A 351 -9.02 19.09 7.40
CA THR A 351 -9.31 17.65 7.51
C THR A 351 -9.08 16.87 6.21
N SER A 352 -8.87 17.57 5.10
CA SER A 352 -8.55 17.00 3.79
C SER A 352 -7.44 17.78 3.09
N GLY A 353 -6.65 17.07 2.28
CA GLY A 353 -5.67 17.62 1.38
C GLY A 353 -6.20 17.76 -0.05
N ILE A 354 -5.36 18.32 -0.91
CA ILE A 354 -5.58 18.38 -2.36
C ILE A 354 -4.45 17.65 -3.07
N VAL A 355 -4.78 16.96 -4.15
CA VAL A 355 -3.78 16.33 -5.03
C VAL A 355 -3.19 17.41 -5.92
N ILE A 356 -1.86 17.50 -5.94
CA ILE A 356 -1.13 18.50 -6.74
C ILE A 356 -0.22 17.88 -7.81
N ALA A 357 0.03 16.57 -7.73
CA ALA A 357 0.76 15.81 -8.75
C ALA A 357 0.46 14.31 -8.63
N GLY A 358 0.58 13.60 -9.75
CA GLY A 358 0.21 12.18 -9.83
C GLY A 358 -1.30 11.96 -9.80
N THR A 359 -1.72 10.72 -10.05
CA THR A 359 -3.13 10.31 -9.95
C THR A 359 -3.25 9.33 -8.78
N PRO A 360 -4.05 9.64 -7.74
CA PRO A 360 -4.14 8.79 -6.56
C PRO A 360 -4.54 7.34 -6.91
N GLY A 361 -3.75 6.39 -6.44
CA GLY A 361 -3.95 4.96 -6.67
C GLY A 361 -3.56 4.45 -8.06
N VAL A 362 -3.04 5.31 -8.94
CA VAL A 362 -2.65 4.94 -10.30
C VAL A 362 -1.16 5.17 -10.49
N ALA A 363 -0.39 4.08 -10.46
CA ALA A 363 1.02 4.10 -10.81
C ALA A 363 1.21 4.26 -12.33
N GLY A 364 2.24 5.01 -12.74
CA GLY A 364 2.65 5.07 -14.14
C GLY A 364 3.85 5.97 -14.36
N SER A 365 4.30 6.05 -15.61
CA SER A 365 5.53 6.76 -16.00
C SER A 365 5.32 7.88 -17.04
N ASN A 366 4.08 8.15 -17.44
CA ASN A 366 3.82 9.33 -18.28
C ASN A 366 4.00 10.63 -17.47
N ALA A 367 3.81 11.78 -18.11
CA ALA A 367 4.11 13.08 -17.50
C ALA A 367 3.12 13.50 -16.39
N THR A 368 1.96 12.85 -16.26
CA THR A 368 0.98 13.15 -15.20
C THR A 368 0.93 12.09 -14.10
N LEU A 369 1.63 10.96 -14.29
CA LEU A 369 1.68 9.85 -13.34
C LEU A 369 3.02 9.77 -12.63
N LEU A 370 2.96 9.28 -11.39
CA LEU A 370 4.12 8.95 -10.56
C LEU A 370 4.06 7.47 -10.18
N LYS A 371 5.17 6.94 -9.65
CA LYS A 371 5.26 5.60 -9.10
C LYS A 371 6.12 5.63 -7.83
N ASN A 372 5.47 5.51 -6.67
CA ASN A 372 6.12 5.49 -5.36
C ASN A 372 7.00 6.73 -5.11
N PRO A 373 6.46 7.98 -5.22
CA PRO A 373 7.28 9.17 -4.99
C PRO A 373 7.85 9.22 -3.57
N ALA A 374 9.10 9.66 -3.43
CA ALA A 374 9.87 9.67 -2.19
C ALA A 374 10.25 11.10 -1.75
N GLY A 375 11.48 11.54 -2.01
CA GLY A 375 11.94 12.88 -1.67
C GLY A 375 11.20 13.98 -2.43
N ILE A 376 10.97 15.10 -1.77
CA ILE A 376 10.33 16.29 -2.34
C ILE A 376 11.05 17.56 -1.87
N LYS A 377 11.20 18.52 -2.78
CA LYS A 377 11.64 19.90 -2.51
C LYS A 377 10.79 20.86 -3.33
N ILE A 378 10.63 22.08 -2.82
CA ILE A 378 9.87 23.14 -3.49
C ILE A 378 10.73 24.41 -3.45
N ASP A 379 10.85 25.08 -4.60
CA ASP A 379 11.58 26.33 -4.70
C ASP A 379 10.73 27.54 -4.30
N THR A 380 11.33 28.74 -4.30
CA THR A 380 10.64 30.00 -3.96
C THR A 380 9.54 30.40 -4.94
N TYR A 381 9.46 29.79 -6.12
CA TYR A 381 8.42 29.99 -7.12
C TYR A 381 7.30 28.94 -7.02
N LEU A 382 7.35 28.08 -5.99
CA LEU A 382 6.45 26.95 -5.77
C LEU A 382 6.52 25.88 -6.87
N ASN A 383 7.63 25.81 -7.62
CA ASN A 383 7.92 24.65 -8.45
C ASN A 383 8.35 23.49 -7.56
N MET A 384 7.86 22.30 -7.88
CA MET A 384 8.03 21.12 -7.07
C MET A 384 8.93 20.10 -7.76
N PHE A 385 9.94 19.64 -7.04
CA PHE A 385 10.90 18.65 -7.46
C PHE A 385 10.60 17.37 -6.70
N VAL A 386 10.15 16.34 -7.41
CA VAL A 386 9.70 15.07 -6.84
C VAL A 386 10.62 13.95 -7.31
N VAL A 387 11.17 13.19 -6.37
CA VAL A 387 11.87 11.95 -6.67
C VAL A 387 10.83 10.86 -6.94
N ASP A 388 10.65 10.53 -8.21
CA ASP A 388 9.73 9.51 -8.69
C ASP A 388 10.43 8.14 -8.63
N GLN A 389 10.68 7.68 -7.41
CA GLN A 389 11.58 6.56 -7.05
C GLN A 389 11.30 5.30 -7.87
N GLY A 390 10.04 4.90 -8.00
CA GLY A 390 9.64 3.69 -8.72
C GLY A 390 9.83 3.78 -10.23
N ASN A 391 10.02 4.98 -10.76
CA ASN A 391 10.38 5.26 -12.14
C ASN A 391 11.83 5.72 -12.31
N ASN A 392 12.68 5.69 -11.26
CA ASN A 392 14.11 6.01 -11.33
C ASN A 392 14.41 7.39 -11.98
N ARG A 393 13.65 8.42 -11.62
CA ARG A 393 13.78 9.77 -12.17
C ARG A 393 13.39 10.87 -11.18
N VAL A 394 13.69 12.10 -11.53
CA VAL A 394 13.27 13.31 -10.83
C VAL A 394 12.38 14.12 -11.74
N GLN A 395 11.23 14.51 -11.21
CA GLN A 395 10.18 15.24 -11.92
C GLN A 395 10.07 16.66 -11.40
N LEU A 396 10.03 17.63 -12.33
CA LEU A 396 9.72 19.02 -12.08
C LEU A 396 8.27 19.31 -12.45
N TYR A 397 7.49 19.75 -11.48
CA TYR A 397 6.17 20.32 -11.69
C TYR A 397 6.27 21.83 -11.49
N CYS A 398 6.07 22.60 -12.55
CA CYS A 398 5.94 24.05 -12.41
C CYS A 398 4.69 24.38 -11.59
N TYR A 399 4.69 25.51 -10.89
CA TYR A 399 3.56 25.91 -10.06
C TYR A 399 2.22 25.85 -10.84
N ASN A 400 1.21 25.21 -10.25
CA ASN A 400 -0.12 24.95 -10.84
C ASN A 400 -0.12 24.10 -12.13
N ASN A 401 0.96 23.41 -12.47
CA ASN A 401 1.00 22.45 -13.57
C ASN A 401 0.98 21.01 -13.04
N GLN A 402 0.06 20.19 -13.56
CA GLN A 402 -0.05 18.76 -13.21
C GLN A 402 0.77 17.85 -14.13
N THR A 403 1.44 18.43 -15.14
CA THR A 403 2.33 17.73 -16.06
C THR A 403 3.77 18.02 -15.66
N ALA A 404 4.55 16.96 -15.46
CA ALA A 404 5.95 17.05 -15.13
C ALA A 404 6.86 17.15 -16.35
N THR A 405 8.03 17.74 -16.13
CA THR A 405 9.21 17.55 -16.98
C THR A 405 10.22 16.71 -16.22
N THR A 406 10.74 15.65 -16.86
CA THR A 406 11.85 14.88 -16.29
C THR A 406 13.12 15.73 -16.36
N ILE A 407 13.74 15.99 -15.21
CA ILE A 407 14.93 16.87 -15.12
C ILE A 407 16.21 16.12 -14.75
N ALA A 408 16.09 14.89 -14.26
CA ALA A 408 17.21 13.98 -14.04
C ALA A 408 16.70 12.53 -14.00
N GLY A 409 17.56 11.57 -14.36
CA GLY A 409 17.16 10.18 -14.47
C GLY A 409 16.45 9.90 -15.79
N ASN A 410 16.86 8.85 -16.51
CA ASN A 410 16.28 8.51 -17.80
C ASN A 410 15.09 7.51 -17.73
N GLY A 411 14.52 7.30 -16.53
CA GLY A 411 13.40 6.38 -16.34
C GLY A 411 13.79 4.91 -16.19
N THR A 412 15.07 4.56 -16.36
CA THR A 412 15.56 3.18 -16.36
C THR A 412 16.50 2.94 -15.17
N ALA A 413 16.25 1.85 -14.45
CA ALA A 413 17.12 1.42 -13.36
C ALA A 413 18.53 1.10 -13.89
N GLY A 414 19.57 1.70 -13.32
CA GLY A 414 20.95 1.42 -13.73
C GLY A 414 21.99 2.26 -13.00
N ALA A 415 23.27 1.94 -13.21
CA ALA A 415 24.42 2.64 -12.59
C ALA A 415 25.17 3.56 -13.58
N GLY A 416 24.69 3.68 -14.82
CA GLY A 416 25.25 4.59 -15.83
C GLY A 416 25.10 6.07 -15.46
N ALA A 417 25.61 6.95 -16.31
CA ALA A 417 25.37 8.38 -16.21
C ALA A 417 23.86 8.65 -16.39
N GLU A 418 23.30 9.53 -15.55
CA GLU A 418 21.87 9.88 -15.56
C GLU A 418 20.91 8.69 -15.39
N GLN A 419 21.41 7.55 -14.92
CA GLN A 419 20.59 6.42 -14.46
C GLN A 419 20.57 6.42 -12.94
N PHE A 420 19.40 6.20 -12.38
CA PHE A 420 19.23 5.97 -10.95
C PHE A 420 18.79 4.52 -10.71
N ASN A 421 18.92 4.06 -9.48
CA ASN A 421 18.32 2.83 -9.02
C ASN A 421 17.64 3.09 -7.68
N ASN A 422 16.31 3.27 -7.74
CA ASN A 422 15.46 3.56 -6.60
C ASN A 422 15.90 4.82 -5.81
N PRO A 423 16.05 5.98 -6.47
CA PRO A 423 16.51 7.20 -5.81
C PRO A 423 15.52 7.62 -4.71
N ARG A 424 16.02 8.18 -3.60
CA ARG A 424 15.17 8.53 -2.45
C ARG A 424 15.21 10.02 -2.11
N GLY A 425 16.37 10.53 -1.73
CA GLY A 425 16.58 11.93 -1.30
C GLY A 425 16.93 12.89 -2.42
N ILE A 426 16.57 14.16 -2.23
CA ILE A 426 16.91 15.28 -3.13
C ILE A 426 17.27 16.53 -2.31
N ALA A 427 18.36 17.19 -2.70
CA ALA A 427 18.81 18.44 -2.11
C ALA A 427 19.39 19.40 -3.15
N PHE A 428 19.48 20.67 -2.77
CA PHE A 428 20.11 21.72 -3.56
C PHE A 428 21.16 22.43 -2.70
N ASP A 429 22.30 22.75 -3.31
CA ASP A 429 23.25 23.70 -2.70
C ASP A 429 22.84 25.16 -3.01
N SER A 430 23.50 26.13 -2.39
CA SER A 430 23.24 27.57 -2.61
C SER A 430 23.48 28.03 -4.05
N SER A 431 24.19 27.23 -4.85
CA SER A 431 24.42 27.47 -6.28
C SER A 431 23.38 26.79 -7.18
N MET A 432 22.30 26.27 -6.58
CA MET A 432 21.22 25.56 -7.26
C MET A 432 21.69 24.30 -8.02
N ASN A 433 22.79 23.69 -7.59
CA ASN A 433 23.12 22.34 -8.07
C ASN A 433 22.25 21.33 -7.33
N MET A 434 21.69 20.38 -8.07
CA MET A 434 20.84 19.34 -7.51
C MET A 434 21.67 18.10 -7.15
N TYR A 435 21.34 17.48 -6.04
CA TYR A 435 21.98 16.27 -5.53
C TYR A 435 20.94 15.22 -5.22
N ILE A 436 21.15 14.00 -5.72
CA ILE A 436 20.21 12.89 -5.57
C ILE A 436 20.88 11.74 -4.82
N ALA A 437 20.21 11.25 -3.77
CA ALA A 437 20.58 10.01 -3.10
C ALA A 437 20.10 8.83 -3.94
N ASP A 438 21.04 8.22 -4.65
CA ASP A 438 20.80 7.11 -5.56
C ASP A 438 20.95 5.79 -4.78
N TYR A 439 19.91 5.49 -4.00
CA TYR A 439 19.91 4.55 -2.88
C TYR A 439 20.57 3.20 -3.19
N TYR A 440 20.06 2.43 -4.15
CA TYR A 440 20.60 1.09 -4.43
C TYR A 440 21.95 1.12 -5.15
N ASN A 441 22.30 2.24 -5.79
CA ASN A 441 23.63 2.45 -6.35
C ASN A 441 24.64 2.99 -5.31
N GLN A 442 24.20 3.25 -4.07
CA GLN A 442 25.04 3.65 -2.94
C GLN A 442 25.89 4.89 -3.25
N ARG A 443 25.33 5.85 -3.99
CA ARG A 443 26.03 7.06 -4.42
C ARG A 443 25.17 8.31 -4.28
N ILE A 444 25.84 9.46 -4.36
CA ILE A 444 25.19 10.75 -4.61
C ILE A 444 25.55 11.16 -6.04
N GLN A 445 24.54 11.51 -6.84
CA GLN A 445 24.75 12.13 -8.13
C GLN A 445 24.47 13.63 -8.06
N LYS A 446 25.41 14.44 -8.55
CA LYS A 446 25.30 15.90 -8.66
C LYS A 446 24.98 16.30 -10.10
N PHE A 447 23.97 17.16 -10.25
CA PHE A 447 23.57 17.78 -11.51
C PHE A 447 23.81 19.29 -11.42
N LEU A 448 24.55 19.83 -12.39
CA LEU A 448 24.89 21.25 -12.41
C LEU A 448 23.76 22.04 -13.06
N LYS A 449 23.32 23.11 -12.39
CA LYS A 449 22.36 24.12 -12.89
C LYS A 449 21.16 23.55 -13.65
N LEU A 450 20.05 23.39 -12.94
CA LEU A 450 18.73 23.27 -13.55
C LEU A 450 18.20 24.63 -14.03
#